data_AF-A0A316FMV8-F1
#
_entry.id   AF-A0A316FMV8-F1
#
_cell.length_a   1.000
_cell.length_b   1.000
_cell.length_c   1.000
_cell.angle_alpha   90.00
_cell.angle_beta   90.00
_cell.angle_gamma   90.00
#
_symmetry.space_group_name_H-M   'P 1'
#
loop_
_entity.id
_entity.type
_entity.pdbx_description
1 polymer ?
#
loop_
_entity_poly.entity_id
_entity_poly.type
_entity_poly.pdbx_seq_one_letter_code
_entity_poly.pdbx_strand_id
1 'polypeptide(L)'
;MVKFLRIWVEKWLNQETPPPSFPQIDFEKLRYGLRPGDVVLVEGRTRVAEVIKLITQSRWSHAALYIGRIHDIENPELREQIQKFSTFDPSDQLIIEGLLGQGTILNVLSEYQRDNLRICRPSALSHADAASVIAFAVAHLGTPYNFRQMIDLARLLFPWSIIPRRWRSSLFRSNAGEPTRTVCSSMLAEAFNAVDYPVLPAFKRLENEQVELIKRNAKLFTPADFDYSPYFKILKFPFWGEVDKAHYRELPWNQDGLQSNDDDTFT
;
A
#
# COMPACT_ATOMS: atom_id res chain seq x y z
N MET A 1 -8.66 32.03 -6.01
CA MET A 1 -7.81 31.42 -7.06
C MET A 1 -7.07 30.17 -6.57
N VAL A 2 -6.22 30.26 -5.54
CA VAL A 2 -5.39 29.13 -5.07
C VAL A 2 -6.19 27.92 -4.56
N LYS A 3 -7.28 28.14 -3.82
CA LYS A 3 -8.14 27.05 -3.30
C LYS A 3 -8.85 26.26 -4.41
N PHE A 4 -9.25 26.93 -5.48
CA PHE A 4 -9.94 26.30 -6.62
C PHE A 4 -8.98 25.45 -7.45
N LEU A 5 -7.77 25.96 -7.70
CA LEU A 5 -6.69 25.20 -8.33
C LEU A 5 -6.32 23.96 -7.49
N ARG A 6 -6.30 24.09 -6.17
CA ARG A 6 -6.02 22.98 -5.25
C ARG A 6 -7.00 21.82 -5.42
N ILE A 7 -8.30 22.12 -5.33
CA ILE A 7 -9.38 21.12 -5.47
C ILE A 7 -9.36 20.48 -6.86
N TRP A 8 -9.10 21.28 -7.90
CA TRP A 8 -9.03 20.77 -9.27
C TRP A 8 -7.85 19.80 -9.44
N VAL A 9 -6.66 20.14 -8.94
CA VAL A 9 -5.48 19.26 -8.98
C VAL A 9 -5.72 17.98 -8.19
N GLU A 10 -6.28 18.07 -6.98
CA GLU A 10 -6.64 16.90 -6.15
C GLU A 10 -7.58 15.96 -6.92
N LYS A 11 -8.66 16.49 -7.51
CA LYS A 11 -9.63 15.70 -8.27
C LYS A 11 -9.01 15.06 -9.52
N TRP A 12 -8.17 15.80 -10.23
CA TRP A 12 -7.50 15.30 -11.43
C TRP A 12 -6.49 14.20 -11.13
N LEU A 13 -5.69 14.38 -10.07
CA LEU A 13 -4.69 13.42 -9.61
C LEU A 13 -5.30 12.11 -9.10
N ASN A 14 -6.44 12.20 -8.44
CA ASN A 14 -7.17 11.05 -7.89
C ASN A 14 -8.15 10.43 -8.90
N GLN A 15 -8.15 10.87 -10.16
CA GLN A 15 -8.95 10.23 -11.20
C GLN A 15 -8.38 8.84 -11.52
N GLU A 16 -9.22 7.81 -11.42
CA GLU A 16 -8.88 6.43 -11.74
C GLU A 16 -9.00 6.11 -13.24
N THR A 17 -8.13 5.23 -13.71
CA THR A 17 -8.31 4.50 -14.96
C THR A 17 -9.30 3.33 -14.76
N PRO A 18 -9.96 2.83 -15.82
CA PRO A 18 -10.85 1.67 -15.71
C PRO A 18 -10.13 0.44 -15.13
N PRO A 19 -10.82 -0.39 -14.33
CA PRO A 19 -10.27 -1.66 -13.87
C PRO A 19 -10.06 -2.63 -15.06
N PRO A 20 -9.20 -3.65 -14.91
CA PRO A 20 -9.05 -4.68 -15.92
C PRO A 20 -10.38 -5.40 -16.19
N SER A 21 -10.59 -5.83 -17.43
CA SER A 21 -11.81 -6.53 -17.85
C SER A 21 -11.99 -7.87 -17.13
N PHE A 22 -10.89 -8.56 -16.85
CA PHE A 22 -10.84 -9.78 -16.05
C PHE A 22 -10.01 -9.58 -14.78
N PRO A 23 -10.54 -9.93 -13.60
CA PRO A 23 -9.79 -9.85 -12.36
C PRO A 23 -8.67 -10.90 -12.35
N GLN A 24 -7.49 -10.51 -11.87
CA GLN A 24 -6.39 -11.45 -11.64
C GLN A 24 -6.49 -12.13 -10.27
N ILE A 25 -7.18 -11.47 -9.33
CA ILE A 25 -7.35 -11.92 -7.96
C ILE A 25 -8.80 -12.31 -7.67
N ASP A 26 -8.98 -13.30 -6.81
CA ASP A 26 -10.26 -13.61 -6.18
C ASP A 26 -10.37 -12.77 -4.90
N PHE A 27 -11.06 -11.63 -5.00
CA PHE A 27 -11.22 -10.71 -3.86
C PHE A 27 -11.89 -11.39 -2.66
N GLU A 28 -12.88 -12.25 -2.90
CA GLU A 28 -13.59 -12.94 -1.83
C GLU A 28 -12.67 -13.89 -1.07
N LYS A 29 -11.89 -14.73 -1.77
CA LYS A 29 -10.89 -15.59 -1.12
C LYS A 29 -9.83 -14.77 -0.38
N LEU A 30 -9.36 -13.67 -0.96
CA LEU A 30 -8.40 -12.77 -0.32
C LEU A 30 -8.97 -12.18 0.98
N ARG A 31 -10.22 -11.73 0.95
CA ARG A 31 -10.97 -11.18 2.08
C ARG A 31 -11.05 -12.14 3.26
N TYR A 32 -11.27 -13.43 2.97
CA TYR A 32 -11.25 -14.50 3.99
C TYR A 32 -9.84 -14.86 4.45
N GLY A 33 -8.84 -14.65 3.59
CA GLY A 33 -7.44 -14.95 3.88
C GLY A 33 -6.75 -13.95 4.81
N LEU A 34 -7.29 -12.73 4.96
CA LEU A 34 -6.70 -11.65 5.76
C LEU A 34 -6.73 -11.89 7.28
N ARG A 35 -5.75 -11.31 7.98
CA ARG A 35 -5.64 -11.31 9.44
C ARG A 35 -5.23 -9.92 9.94
N PRO A 36 -5.72 -9.47 11.12
CA PRO A 36 -5.29 -8.21 11.72
C PRO A 36 -3.76 -8.11 11.80
N GLY A 37 -3.22 -6.97 11.39
CA GLY A 37 -1.77 -6.74 11.29
C GLY A 37 -1.15 -7.05 9.92
N ASP A 38 -1.91 -7.67 9.01
CA ASP A 38 -1.48 -7.80 7.61
C ASP A 38 -1.35 -6.43 6.94
N VAL A 39 -0.36 -6.29 6.06
CA VAL A 39 -0.26 -5.16 5.14
C VAL A 39 -0.86 -5.55 3.80
N VAL A 40 -1.80 -4.77 3.30
CA VAL A 40 -2.44 -4.94 1.99
C VAL A 40 -1.77 -3.99 1.01
N LEU A 41 -1.09 -4.52 0.00
CA LEU A 41 -0.57 -3.74 -1.10
C LEU A 41 -1.62 -3.61 -2.19
N VAL A 42 -1.71 -2.42 -2.76
CA VAL A 42 -2.67 -2.08 -3.81
C VAL A 42 -1.94 -1.58 -5.05
N GLU A 43 -2.25 -2.18 -6.20
CA GLU A 43 -1.95 -1.61 -7.50
C GLU A 43 -3.03 -0.58 -7.85
N GLY A 44 -2.83 0.65 -7.41
CA GLY A 44 -3.79 1.73 -7.63
C GLY A 44 -3.89 2.15 -9.08
N ARG A 45 -5.07 2.64 -9.45
CA ARG A 45 -5.43 3.10 -10.80
C ARG A 45 -5.47 4.61 -10.96
N THR A 46 -5.12 5.37 -9.92
CA THR A 46 -5.10 6.85 -10.00
C THR A 46 -3.87 7.35 -10.76
N ARG A 47 -3.92 8.58 -11.29
CA ARG A 47 -2.73 9.20 -11.92
C ARG A 47 -1.55 9.28 -10.96
N VAL A 48 -1.83 9.55 -9.69
CA VAL A 48 -0.84 9.52 -8.60
C VAL A 48 -0.22 8.13 -8.47
N ALA A 49 -1.04 7.08 -8.51
CA ALA A 49 -0.57 5.71 -8.44
C ALA A 49 0.39 5.39 -9.60
N GLU A 50 0.10 5.84 -10.82
CA GLU A 50 1.01 5.67 -11.96
C GLU A 50 2.38 6.32 -11.74
N VAL A 51 2.42 7.54 -11.18
CA VAL A 51 3.69 8.18 -10.87
C VAL A 51 4.46 7.40 -9.81
N ILE A 52 3.78 6.94 -8.75
CA ILE A 52 4.42 6.15 -7.70
C ILE A 52 5.03 4.90 -8.33
N LYS A 53 4.27 4.16 -9.15
CA LYS A 53 4.75 2.95 -9.84
C LYS A 53 5.99 3.22 -10.69
N LEU A 54 5.97 4.31 -11.46
CA LEU A 54 7.10 4.73 -12.30
C LEU A 54 8.35 5.02 -11.46
N ILE A 55 8.21 5.79 -10.39
CA ILE A 55 9.36 6.21 -9.59
C ILE A 55 9.94 5.06 -8.77
N THR A 56 9.06 4.27 -8.15
CA THR A 56 9.49 3.15 -7.29
C THR A 56 9.87 1.92 -8.11
N GLN A 57 9.67 1.96 -9.43
CA GLN A 57 9.91 0.83 -10.35
C GLN A 57 9.20 -0.42 -9.85
N SER A 58 7.96 -0.25 -9.37
CA SER A 58 7.15 -1.30 -8.76
C SER A 58 5.70 -1.19 -9.21
N ARG A 59 4.96 -2.30 -9.17
CA ARG A 59 3.51 -2.28 -9.40
C ARG A 59 2.73 -1.76 -8.20
N TRP A 60 3.34 -1.78 -7.01
CA TRP A 60 2.66 -1.38 -5.78
C TRP A 60 2.74 0.13 -5.59
N SER A 61 1.60 0.80 -5.73
CA SER A 61 1.48 2.24 -5.53
C SER A 61 1.03 2.62 -4.12
N HIS A 62 0.40 1.69 -3.41
CA HIS A 62 -0.21 1.96 -2.12
C HIS A 62 -0.10 0.76 -1.17
N ALA A 63 -0.22 1.04 0.13
CA ALA A 63 -0.17 0.06 1.20
C ALA A 63 -1.12 0.49 2.31
N ALA A 64 -1.89 -0.45 2.86
CA ALA A 64 -2.82 -0.24 3.95
C ALA A 64 -2.62 -1.30 5.04
N LEU A 65 -2.90 -0.95 6.30
CA LEU A 65 -2.92 -1.91 7.41
C LEU A 65 -4.32 -2.49 7.53
N TYR A 66 -4.45 -3.82 7.48
CA TYR A 66 -5.71 -4.48 7.79
C TYR A 66 -5.87 -4.64 9.30
N ILE A 67 -7.02 -4.21 9.82
CA ILE A 67 -7.29 -4.20 11.27
C ILE A 67 -8.43 -5.15 11.68
N GLY A 68 -9.03 -5.88 10.72
CA GLY A 68 -10.18 -6.73 10.97
C GLY A 68 -11.51 -5.97 10.93
N ARG A 69 -12.55 -6.60 11.47
CA ARG A 69 -13.85 -5.96 11.69
C ARG A 69 -13.88 -5.28 13.05
N ILE A 70 -14.85 -4.41 13.27
CA ILE A 70 -14.94 -3.68 14.54
C ILE A 70 -15.05 -4.59 15.78
N HIS A 71 -15.65 -5.78 15.61
CA HIS A 71 -15.80 -6.79 16.66
C HIS A 71 -14.54 -7.65 16.87
N ASP A 72 -13.65 -7.71 15.88
CA ASP A 72 -12.38 -8.44 15.98
C ASP A 72 -11.36 -7.69 16.85
N ILE A 73 -11.60 -6.40 17.10
CA ILE A 73 -10.74 -5.56 17.94
C ILE A 73 -11.05 -5.83 19.41
N GLU A 74 -10.11 -6.49 20.10
CA GLU A 74 -10.24 -6.91 21.49
C GLU A 74 -10.28 -5.72 22.47
N ASN A 75 -9.49 -4.67 22.21
CA ASN A 75 -9.38 -3.51 23.09
C ASN A 75 -10.63 -2.60 22.98
N PRO A 76 -11.43 -2.43 24.05
CA PRO A 76 -12.65 -1.60 24.01
C PRO A 76 -12.38 -0.12 23.74
N GLU A 77 -11.30 0.44 24.30
CA GLU A 77 -10.94 1.85 24.11
C GLU A 77 -10.55 2.11 22.65
N LEU A 78 -9.81 1.18 22.06
CA LEU A 78 -9.41 1.24 20.66
C LEU A 78 -10.63 1.17 19.73
N ARG A 79 -11.59 0.30 20.06
CA ARG A 79 -12.86 0.18 19.34
C ARG A 79 -13.64 1.50 19.39
N GLU A 80 -13.74 2.13 20.56
CA GLU A 80 -14.41 3.41 20.73
C GLU A 80 -13.71 4.53 19.94
N GLN A 81 -12.37 4.55 19.95
CA GLN A 81 -11.60 5.50 19.14
C GLN A 81 -11.89 5.34 17.65
N ILE A 82 -11.89 4.10 17.14
CA ILE A 82 -12.18 3.81 15.74
C ILE A 82 -13.60 4.27 15.35
N GLN A 83 -14.59 4.00 16.20
CA GLN A 83 -15.99 4.39 15.97
C GLN A 83 -16.20 5.91 15.89
N LYS A 84 -15.28 6.72 16.43
CA LYS A 84 -15.34 8.20 16.31
C LYS A 84 -15.02 8.70 14.90
N PHE A 85 -14.29 7.92 14.10
CA PHE A 85 -13.82 8.37 12.78
C PHE A 85 -14.83 8.18 11.66
N SER A 86 -15.72 7.19 11.75
CA SER A 86 -16.82 6.99 10.78
C SER A 86 -17.80 5.90 11.22
N THR A 87 -19.02 5.96 10.70
CA THR A 87 -20.04 4.91 10.78
C THR A 87 -19.87 3.92 9.62
N PHE A 88 -19.27 2.77 9.92
CA PHE A 88 -19.20 1.61 9.02
C PHE A 88 -20.19 0.53 9.47
N ASP A 89 -20.53 -0.42 8.60
CA ASP A 89 -21.29 -1.59 9.02
C ASP A 89 -20.42 -2.45 9.96
N PRO A 90 -20.96 -3.01 11.05
CA PRO A 90 -20.19 -3.87 11.95
C PRO A 90 -19.55 -5.11 11.29
N SER A 91 -20.05 -5.51 10.11
CA SER A 91 -19.52 -6.61 9.30
C SER A 91 -18.41 -6.18 8.33
N ASP A 92 -18.22 -4.88 8.13
CA ASP A 92 -17.19 -4.33 7.25
C ASP A 92 -15.80 -4.68 7.77
N GLN A 93 -14.95 -5.09 6.84
CA GLN A 93 -13.54 -5.27 7.09
C GLN A 93 -12.81 -3.96 6.88
N LEU A 94 -12.07 -3.53 7.90
CA LEU A 94 -11.52 -2.20 7.99
C LEU A 94 -10.02 -2.21 7.71
N ILE A 95 -9.56 -1.11 7.14
CA ILE A 95 -8.15 -0.82 6.86
C ILE A 95 -7.80 0.60 7.32
N ILE A 96 -6.55 0.80 7.74
CA ILE A 96 -5.97 2.11 8.01
C ILE A 96 -4.94 2.42 6.94
N GLU A 97 -5.06 3.59 6.34
CA GLU A 97 -4.23 3.98 5.21
C GLU A 97 -3.94 5.48 5.17
N GLY A 98 -2.81 5.85 4.56
CA GLY A 98 -2.43 7.24 4.37
C GLY A 98 -2.73 7.70 2.96
N LEU A 99 -3.82 8.43 2.77
CA LEU A 99 -4.20 8.96 1.45
C LEU A 99 -3.70 10.40 1.25
N LEU A 100 -3.14 10.63 0.06
CA LEU A 100 -2.68 11.95 -0.36
C LEU A 100 -3.87 12.94 -0.42
N GLY A 101 -3.75 14.04 0.32
CA GLY A 101 -4.79 15.06 0.43
C GLY A 101 -5.84 14.83 1.51
N GLN A 102 -5.96 13.61 2.04
CA GLN A 102 -6.95 13.29 3.09
C GLN A 102 -6.31 13.09 4.47
N GLY A 103 -5.08 12.60 4.54
CA GLY A 103 -4.46 12.25 5.82
C GLY A 103 -4.45 10.73 6.05
N THR A 104 -4.15 10.34 7.27
CA THR A 104 -4.36 8.97 7.73
C THR A 104 -5.84 8.78 8.02
N ILE A 105 -6.47 7.85 7.33
CA ILE A 105 -7.91 7.62 7.42
C ILE A 105 -8.22 6.16 7.74
N LEU A 106 -9.45 5.93 8.18
CA LEU A 106 -10.04 4.60 8.23
C LEU A 106 -10.92 4.41 6.99
N ASN A 107 -10.81 3.25 6.36
CA ASN A 107 -11.57 2.90 5.17
C ASN A 107 -12.03 1.44 5.20
N VAL A 108 -12.93 1.07 4.30
CA VAL A 108 -13.38 -0.31 4.11
C VAL A 108 -12.55 -1.01 3.03
N LEU A 109 -12.20 -2.27 3.25
CA LEU A 109 -11.41 -3.06 2.30
C LEU A 109 -12.09 -3.17 0.92
N SER A 110 -13.43 -3.15 0.88
CA SER A 110 -14.24 -3.27 -0.34
C SER A 110 -14.07 -2.11 -1.33
N GLU A 111 -13.50 -0.98 -0.91
CA GLU A 111 -13.12 0.09 -1.85
C GLU A 111 -12.13 -0.42 -2.90
N TYR A 112 -11.28 -1.38 -2.52
CA TYR A 112 -10.26 -1.96 -3.38
C TYR A 112 -10.66 -3.27 -4.07
N GLN A 113 -11.96 -3.62 -4.06
CA GLN A 113 -12.44 -4.89 -4.62
C GLN A 113 -12.17 -5.08 -6.13
N ARG A 114 -11.92 -3.98 -6.85
CA ARG A 114 -11.66 -3.95 -8.30
C ARG A 114 -10.18 -3.78 -8.65
N ASP A 115 -9.33 -3.68 -7.64
CA ASP A 115 -7.89 -3.46 -7.81
C ASP A 115 -7.12 -4.77 -7.60
N ASN A 116 -5.90 -4.83 -8.13
CA ASN A 116 -5.02 -5.95 -7.81
C ASN A 116 -4.45 -5.74 -6.40
N LEU A 117 -4.62 -6.77 -5.56
CA LEU A 117 -4.19 -6.75 -4.17
C LEU A 117 -3.18 -7.86 -3.88
N ARG A 118 -2.34 -7.62 -2.88
CA ARG A 118 -1.44 -8.61 -2.32
C ARG A 118 -1.37 -8.46 -0.81
N ILE A 119 -1.44 -9.58 -0.11
CA ILE A 119 -1.24 -9.60 1.34
C ILE A 119 0.24 -9.81 1.63
N CYS A 120 0.83 -8.87 2.36
CA CYS A 120 2.10 -9.03 3.04
C CYS A 120 1.80 -9.33 4.51
N ARG A 121 1.90 -10.61 4.89
CA ARG A 121 1.69 -11.04 6.27
C ARG A 121 3.01 -11.05 7.03
N PRO A 122 3.15 -10.32 8.14
CA PRO A 122 4.37 -10.40 8.94
C PRO A 122 4.50 -11.82 9.54
N SER A 123 5.57 -12.53 9.20
CA SER A 123 5.74 -13.97 9.47
C SER A 123 5.89 -14.33 10.95
N ALA A 124 6.49 -13.45 11.74
CA ALA A 124 6.85 -13.72 13.14
C ALA A 124 6.31 -12.66 14.12
N LEU A 125 5.32 -11.86 13.70
CA LEU A 125 4.71 -10.85 14.57
C LEU A 125 3.80 -11.54 15.58
N SER A 126 3.98 -11.23 16.87
CA SER A 126 3.13 -11.75 17.93
C SER A 126 1.73 -11.13 17.87
N HIS A 127 0.73 -11.77 18.48
CA HIS A 127 -0.62 -11.19 18.58
C HIS A 127 -0.62 -9.86 19.34
N ALA A 128 0.18 -9.75 20.40
CA ALA A 128 0.31 -8.52 21.19
C ALA A 128 0.97 -7.38 20.38
N ASP A 129 1.99 -7.70 19.58
CA ASP A 129 2.64 -6.72 18.71
C ASP A 129 1.74 -6.32 17.55
N ALA A 130 0.95 -7.25 16.99
CA ALA A 130 -0.06 -6.93 15.99
C ALA A 130 -1.10 -5.93 16.55
N ALA A 131 -1.61 -6.18 17.75
CA ALA A 131 -2.48 -5.23 18.44
C ALA A 131 -1.81 -3.87 18.68
N SER A 132 -0.51 -3.86 19.03
CA SER A 132 0.26 -2.63 19.25
C SER A 132 0.50 -1.84 17.95
N VAL A 133 0.78 -2.53 16.83
CA VAL A 133 0.89 -1.93 15.49
C VAL A 133 -0.44 -1.29 15.08
N ILE A 134 -1.56 -1.99 15.30
CA ILE A 134 -2.90 -1.45 15.03
C ILE A 134 -3.18 -0.23 15.92
N ALA A 135 -2.89 -0.32 17.22
CA ALA A 135 -3.08 0.80 18.14
C ALA A 135 -2.26 2.03 17.74
N PHE A 136 -1.02 1.83 17.29
CA PHE A 136 -0.18 2.89 16.74
C PHE A 136 -0.85 3.53 15.52
N ALA A 137 -1.34 2.74 14.57
CA ALA A 137 -1.99 3.26 13.37
C ALA A 137 -3.28 4.04 13.69
N VAL A 138 -4.09 3.55 14.64
CA VAL A 138 -5.31 4.23 15.11
C VAL A 138 -4.98 5.58 15.76
N ALA A 139 -3.93 5.64 16.58
CA ALA A 139 -3.49 6.89 17.21
C ALA A 139 -3.07 7.97 16.19
N HIS A 140 -2.74 7.57 14.95
CA HIS A 140 -2.38 8.48 13.87
C HIS A 140 -3.55 8.86 12.95
N LEU A 141 -4.75 8.31 13.17
CA LEU A 141 -5.94 8.69 12.40
C LEU A 141 -6.22 10.20 12.49
N GLY A 142 -6.62 10.80 11.37
CA GLY A 142 -6.86 12.24 11.24
C GLY A 142 -5.59 13.09 11.11
N THR A 143 -4.39 12.50 11.19
CA THR A 143 -3.15 13.23 10.96
C THR A 143 -3.13 13.76 9.51
N PRO A 144 -3.06 15.10 9.31
CA PRO A 144 -3.13 15.66 7.97
C PRO A 144 -1.82 15.39 7.22
N TYR A 145 -1.93 15.04 5.94
CA TYR A 145 -0.76 14.87 5.09
C TYR A 145 -0.42 16.11 4.26
N ASN A 146 0.86 16.26 3.96
CA ASN A 146 1.41 17.47 3.37
C ASN A 146 1.11 17.56 1.86
N PHE A 147 0.30 18.54 1.46
CA PHE A 147 -0.01 18.87 0.06
C PHE A 147 1.23 19.05 -0.84
N ARG A 148 2.39 19.41 -0.25
CA ARG A 148 3.65 19.55 -0.99
C ARG A 148 4.06 18.27 -1.72
N GLN A 149 3.85 17.10 -1.12
CA GLN A 149 4.15 15.82 -1.76
C GLN A 149 3.29 15.57 -3.01
N MET A 150 2.03 16.00 -3.00
CA MET A 150 1.17 15.91 -4.19
C MET A 150 1.67 16.82 -5.32
N ILE A 151 2.09 18.05 -5.02
CA ILE A 151 2.66 18.94 -6.04
C ILE A 151 3.97 18.36 -6.62
N ASP A 152 4.82 17.82 -5.75
CA ASP A 152 6.09 17.19 -6.14
C ASP A 152 5.89 15.96 -7.02
N LEU A 153 4.78 15.24 -6.86
CA LEU A 153 4.42 14.11 -7.69
C LEU A 153 3.74 14.56 -8.99
N ALA A 154 2.81 15.53 -8.90
CA ALA A 154 2.08 16.06 -10.04
C ALA A 154 2.99 16.63 -11.12
N ARG A 155 4.10 17.29 -10.74
CA ARG A 155 5.06 17.82 -11.73
C ARG A 155 5.73 16.72 -12.57
N LEU A 156 5.83 15.48 -12.07
CA LEU A 156 6.42 14.37 -12.83
C LEU A 156 5.46 13.83 -13.90
N LEU A 157 4.17 14.20 -13.82
CA LEU A 157 3.18 13.95 -14.87
C LEU A 157 3.22 14.99 -16.00
N PHE A 158 3.91 16.12 -15.82
CA PHE A 158 3.99 17.17 -16.83
C PHE A 158 5.27 17.07 -17.67
N PRO A 159 5.20 17.26 -18.99
CA PRO A 159 6.38 17.33 -19.85
C PRO A 159 7.39 18.37 -19.34
N TRP A 160 8.66 17.98 -19.24
CA TRP A 160 9.76 18.86 -18.80
C TRP A 160 9.87 20.15 -19.64
N SER A 161 9.37 20.13 -20.88
CA SER A 161 9.26 21.27 -21.79
C SER A 161 8.32 22.37 -21.28
N ILE A 162 7.27 22.03 -20.54
CA ILE A 162 6.24 22.96 -20.05
C ILE A 162 6.60 23.52 -18.66
N ILE A 163 7.45 22.83 -17.90
CA ILE A 163 7.78 23.20 -16.51
C ILE A 163 8.84 24.32 -16.49
N PRO A 164 8.55 25.48 -15.84
CA PRO A 164 9.50 26.59 -15.71
C PRO A 164 10.81 26.16 -15.03
N ARG A 165 11.98 26.63 -15.50
CA ARG A 165 13.31 26.26 -14.96
C ARG A 165 13.44 26.43 -13.44
N ARG A 166 12.76 27.44 -12.87
CA ARG A 166 12.68 27.68 -11.41
C ARG A 166 11.90 26.62 -10.62
N TRP A 167 10.97 25.92 -11.27
CA TRP A 167 10.18 24.81 -10.71
C TRP A 167 10.78 23.45 -11.02
N ARG A 168 11.82 23.39 -11.89
CA ARG A 168 12.61 22.19 -12.16
C ARG A 168 13.51 21.77 -10.98
N SER A 169 13.15 22.07 -9.73
CA SER A 169 14.08 22.04 -8.60
C SER A 169 13.97 20.81 -7.68
N SER A 170 15.10 20.65 -6.97
CA SER A 170 15.49 19.80 -5.83
C SER A 170 15.32 18.28 -5.79
N LEU A 171 14.55 17.63 -6.68
CA LEU A 171 14.59 16.16 -6.76
C LEU A 171 16.01 15.63 -7.02
N PHE A 172 16.88 16.47 -7.59
CA PHE A 172 18.31 16.22 -7.82
C PHE A 172 19.27 17.14 -7.04
N ARG A 173 18.79 18.03 -6.13
CA ARG A 173 19.67 18.87 -5.28
C ARG A 173 19.81 18.36 -3.84
N SER A 174 19.32 17.17 -3.58
CA SER A 174 19.66 16.36 -2.42
C SER A 174 20.15 15.03 -2.97
N ASN A 175 21.27 14.53 -2.43
CA ASN A 175 22.06 13.39 -2.89
C ASN A 175 21.29 12.28 -3.63
N ALA A 176 21.97 11.65 -4.60
CA ALA A 176 21.59 10.34 -5.13
C ALA A 176 21.30 9.39 -3.96
N GLY A 177 20.02 9.19 -3.61
CA GLY A 177 19.64 8.37 -2.45
C GLY A 177 18.40 8.75 -1.65
N GLU A 178 17.68 9.86 -1.91
CA GLU A 178 16.39 10.12 -1.25
C GLU A 178 15.21 9.55 -2.09
N PRO A 179 14.71 8.34 -1.79
CA PRO A 179 13.52 7.80 -2.46
C PRO A 179 12.29 8.67 -2.20
N THR A 180 11.39 8.65 -3.16
CA THR A 180 10.12 9.36 -3.13
C THR A 180 9.30 8.92 -1.92
N ARG A 181 8.98 9.90 -1.08
CA ARG A 181 8.24 9.72 0.17
C ARG A 181 6.82 9.26 -0.12
N THR A 182 6.57 7.95 -0.10
CA THR A 182 5.22 7.40 -0.15
C THR A 182 4.63 7.41 1.25
N VAL A 183 3.59 8.23 1.38
CA VAL A 183 2.95 8.63 2.64
C VAL A 183 2.41 7.45 3.44
N CYS A 184 1.72 6.53 2.76
CA CYS A 184 1.12 5.36 3.39
C CYS A 184 2.18 4.44 4.00
N SER A 185 3.27 4.18 3.28
CA SER A 185 4.34 3.29 3.73
C SER A 185 5.11 3.83 4.93
N SER A 186 5.24 5.15 5.08
CA SER A 186 5.96 5.72 6.23
C SER A 186 5.24 5.48 7.56
N MET A 187 3.91 5.68 7.60
CA MET A 187 3.14 5.45 8.84
C MET A 187 3.18 3.98 9.23
N LEU A 188 3.03 3.08 8.25
CA LEU A 188 3.12 1.64 8.48
C LEU A 188 4.51 1.25 8.98
N ALA A 189 5.58 1.73 8.33
CA ALA A 189 6.95 1.45 8.76
C ALA A 189 7.24 1.99 10.17
N GLU A 190 6.71 3.14 10.55
CA GLU A 190 6.79 3.66 11.93
C GLU A 190 6.07 2.75 12.92
N ALA A 191 4.87 2.27 12.58
CA ALA A 191 4.11 1.34 13.42
C ALA A 191 4.86 0.03 13.68
N PHE A 192 5.40 -0.61 12.64
CA PHE A 192 6.22 -1.82 12.78
C PHE A 192 7.53 -1.56 13.52
N ASN A 193 8.18 -0.41 13.27
CA ASN A 193 9.38 -0.02 14.00
C ASN A 193 9.13 0.19 15.50
N ALA A 194 7.91 0.57 15.91
CA ALA A 194 7.56 0.79 17.32
C ALA A 194 7.58 -0.51 18.14
N VAL A 195 7.41 -1.66 17.48
CA VAL A 195 7.47 -3.01 18.08
C VAL A 195 8.73 -3.78 17.66
N ASP A 196 9.76 -3.07 17.18
CA ASP A 196 11.02 -3.64 16.69
C ASP A 196 10.86 -4.68 15.57
N TYR A 197 9.74 -4.65 14.83
CA TYR A 197 9.52 -5.59 13.74
C TYR A 197 10.39 -5.21 12.52
N PRO A 198 11.24 -6.13 12.02
CA PRO A 198 12.23 -5.81 10.99
C PRO A 198 11.60 -5.76 9.60
N VAL A 199 10.92 -4.67 9.23
CA VAL A 199 10.36 -4.55 7.86
C VAL A 199 11.46 -4.69 6.83
N LEU A 200 12.52 -3.89 6.89
CA LEU A 200 13.69 -4.09 6.05
C LEU A 200 14.92 -3.47 6.72
N PRO A 201 15.48 -4.09 7.76
CA PRO A 201 16.57 -3.50 8.53
C PRO A 201 17.84 -3.38 7.68
N ALA A 202 18.68 -2.41 7.99
CA ALA A 202 20.07 -2.41 7.53
C ALA A 202 20.90 -3.31 8.46
N PHE A 203 21.79 -4.10 7.88
CA PHE A 203 22.68 -4.99 8.64
C PHE A 203 24.07 -4.38 8.74
N LYS A 204 24.61 -4.30 9.95
CA LYS A 204 25.98 -3.87 10.22
C LYS A 204 26.73 -5.01 10.87
N ARG A 205 27.84 -5.44 10.25
CA ARG A 205 28.73 -6.45 10.81
C ARG A 205 29.68 -5.79 11.81
N LEU A 206 29.82 -6.38 12.98
CA LEU A 206 30.75 -5.98 14.04
C LEU A 206 32.04 -6.80 13.94
N GLU A 207 33.09 -6.36 14.65
CA GLU A 207 34.45 -6.95 14.59
C GLU A 207 34.51 -8.44 15.01
N ASN A 208 33.54 -8.89 15.81
CA ASN A 208 33.42 -10.25 16.35
C ASN A 208 32.42 -11.13 15.59
N GLU A 209 32.15 -10.82 14.32
CA GLU A 209 31.14 -11.48 13.48
C GLU A 209 29.68 -11.38 13.95
N GLN A 210 29.40 -10.59 14.99
CA GLN A 210 28.03 -10.27 15.37
C GLN A 210 27.38 -9.34 14.34
N VAL A 211 26.06 -9.44 14.23
CA VAL A 211 25.26 -8.62 13.33
C VAL A 211 24.35 -7.71 14.15
N GLU A 212 24.48 -6.41 13.90
CA GLU A 212 23.61 -5.37 14.45
C GLU A 212 22.55 -5.01 13.39
N LEU A 213 21.27 -5.02 13.78
CA LEU A 213 20.16 -4.57 12.93
C LEU A 213 19.87 -3.10 13.22
N ILE A 214 19.86 -2.29 12.17
CA ILE A 214 19.59 -0.85 12.26
C ILE A 214 18.26 -0.57 11.55
N LYS A 215 17.33 0.07 12.27
CA LYS A 215 16.06 0.53 11.69
C LYS A 215 16.36 1.54 10.57
N ARG A 216 15.81 1.28 9.38
CA ARG A 216 15.83 2.26 8.30
C ARG A 216 14.92 3.43 8.63
N ASN A 217 15.23 4.61 8.08
CA ASN A 217 14.36 5.76 8.17
C ASN A 217 13.00 5.45 7.53
N ALA A 218 11.94 5.43 8.34
CA ALA A 218 10.58 5.07 7.91
C ALA A 218 10.06 5.91 6.74
N LYS A 219 10.52 7.16 6.61
CA LYS A 219 10.14 8.08 5.52
C LYS A 219 10.62 7.66 4.14
N LEU A 220 11.54 6.70 4.07
CA LEU A 220 12.14 6.19 2.83
C LEU A 220 11.52 4.86 2.38
N PHE A 221 10.57 4.31 3.14
CA PHE A 221 9.86 3.10 2.76
C PHE A 221 8.85 3.40 1.65
N THR A 222 8.75 2.44 0.75
CA THR A 222 7.80 2.33 -0.35
C THR A 222 6.89 1.12 -0.12
N PRO A 223 5.73 1.03 -0.80
CA PRO A 223 4.88 -0.15 -0.71
C PRO A 223 5.63 -1.44 -1.07
N ALA A 224 6.57 -1.35 -2.02
CA ALA A 224 7.38 -2.46 -2.48
C ALA A 224 8.33 -3.02 -1.40
N ASP A 225 8.74 -2.22 -0.40
CA ASP A 225 9.62 -2.72 0.67
C ASP A 225 8.93 -3.80 1.53
N PHE A 226 7.60 -3.76 1.68
CA PHE A 226 6.85 -4.81 2.37
C PHE A 226 6.77 -6.11 1.55
N ASP A 227 6.67 -6.01 0.23
CA ASP A 227 6.71 -7.16 -0.70
C ASP A 227 8.10 -7.79 -0.78
N TYR A 228 9.14 -6.94 -0.76
CA TYR A 228 10.53 -7.35 -0.88
C TYR A 228 11.10 -7.92 0.42
N SER A 229 10.54 -7.54 1.56
CA SER A 229 11.03 -7.96 2.87
C SER A 229 11.01 -9.48 3.05
N PRO A 230 12.11 -10.09 3.52
CA PRO A 230 12.13 -11.52 3.86
C PRO A 230 11.32 -11.83 5.13
N TYR A 231 10.92 -10.80 5.89
CA TYR A 231 10.15 -10.95 7.12
C TYR A 231 8.64 -10.97 6.87
N PHE A 232 8.19 -10.80 5.62
CA PHE A 232 6.78 -10.91 5.25
C PHE A 232 6.55 -12.15 4.38
N LYS A 233 5.52 -12.92 4.73
CA LYS A 233 4.96 -13.96 3.88
C LYS A 233 3.99 -13.31 2.89
N ILE A 234 4.25 -13.53 1.60
CA ILE A 234 3.39 -13.05 0.53
C ILE A 234 2.28 -14.06 0.24
N LEU A 235 1.02 -13.62 0.37
CA LEU A 235 -0.14 -14.45 0.04
C LEU A 235 -0.81 -13.91 -1.24
N LYS A 236 -1.15 -14.83 -2.14
CA LYS A 236 -1.83 -14.56 -3.41
C LYS A 236 -3.08 -15.43 -3.49
N PHE A 237 -4.14 -14.87 -4.05
CA PHE A 237 -5.42 -15.56 -4.24
C PHE A 237 -5.80 -15.39 -5.71
N PRO A 238 -5.35 -16.28 -6.60
CA PRO A 238 -5.63 -16.16 -8.03
C PRO A 238 -7.14 -16.29 -8.27
N PHE A 239 -7.64 -15.54 -9.26
CA PHE A 239 -9.05 -15.61 -9.66
C PHE A 239 -9.47 -17.04 -10.03
N TRP A 240 -8.59 -17.77 -10.73
CA TRP A 240 -8.82 -19.15 -11.13
C TRP A 240 -7.78 -20.11 -10.51
N GLY A 241 -8.27 -21.27 -10.10
CA GLY A 241 -7.45 -22.32 -9.48
C GLY A 241 -7.26 -22.15 -7.97
N GLU A 242 -6.69 -23.18 -7.35
CA GLU A 242 -6.27 -23.20 -5.95
C GLU A 242 -4.75 -23.19 -5.88
N VAL A 243 -4.17 -22.41 -4.97
CA VAL A 243 -2.72 -22.21 -4.86
C VAL A 243 -1.99 -23.48 -4.37
N ASP A 244 -2.68 -24.32 -3.60
CA ASP A 244 -2.07 -25.42 -2.84
C ASP A 244 -2.23 -26.80 -3.49
N LYS A 245 -2.78 -26.87 -4.71
CA LYS A 245 -2.96 -28.14 -5.42
C LYS A 245 -2.30 -28.11 -6.79
N ALA A 246 -1.60 -29.19 -7.14
CA ALA A 246 -0.91 -29.35 -8.42
C ALA A 246 -1.87 -29.55 -9.62
N HIS A 247 -3.07 -28.96 -9.59
CA HIS A 247 -4.08 -29.00 -10.66
C HIS A 247 -3.79 -28.00 -11.78
N TYR A 248 -2.60 -27.40 -11.84
CA TYR A 248 -2.27 -26.46 -12.94
C TYR A 248 -2.38 -27.13 -14.32
N ARG A 249 -2.24 -28.47 -14.39
CA ARG A 249 -2.42 -29.27 -15.60
C ARG A 249 -3.87 -29.45 -16.03
N GLU A 250 -4.82 -29.19 -15.13
CA GLU A 250 -6.27 -29.30 -15.35
C GLU A 250 -6.90 -27.93 -15.64
N LEU A 251 -6.09 -26.87 -15.70
CA LEU A 251 -6.57 -25.53 -16.06
C LEU A 251 -7.18 -25.55 -17.47
N PRO A 252 -8.28 -24.82 -17.70
CA PRO A 252 -9.01 -24.82 -18.96
C PRO A 252 -8.28 -23.98 -20.02
N TRP A 253 -7.07 -24.38 -20.38
CA TRP A 253 -6.29 -23.74 -21.44
C TRP A 253 -7.00 -23.90 -22.78
N ASN A 254 -6.98 -22.83 -23.60
CA ASN A 254 -7.43 -22.90 -24.98
C ASN A 254 -6.62 -24.00 -25.72
N GLN A 255 -7.32 -24.87 -26.46
CA GLN A 255 -6.72 -26.01 -27.17
C GLN A 255 -6.42 -25.69 -28.64
N ASP A 256 -6.86 -24.53 -29.14
CA ASP A 256 -6.71 -24.10 -30.53
C ASP A 256 -5.37 -23.41 -30.81
N GLY A 257 -4.48 -23.35 -29.81
CA GLY A 257 -3.16 -22.74 -29.93
C GLY A 257 -3.18 -21.20 -29.94
N LEU A 258 -4.31 -20.59 -29.56
CA LEU A 258 -4.43 -19.14 -29.45
C LEU A 258 -3.47 -18.62 -28.38
N GLN A 259 -2.68 -17.61 -28.75
CA GLN A 259 -1.78 -16.91 -27.82
C GLN A 259 -2.23 -15.46 -27.73
N SER A 260 -2.28 -14.93 -26.51
CA SER A 260 -2.53 -13.52 -26.25
C SER A 260 -1.27 -12.72 -26.55
N ASN A 261 -1.37 -11.64 -27.32
CA ASN A 261 -0.44 -10.53 -27.18
C ASN A 261 -0.98 -9.61 -26.07
N ASP A 262 -0.12 -8.85 -25.40
CA ASP A 262 -0.49 -8.07 -24.20
C ASP A 262 -1.64 -7.05 -24.42
N ASP A 263 -1.93 -6.69 -25.68
CA ASP A 263 -2.96 -5.71 -26.06
C ASP A 263 -4.30 -6.36 -26.51
N ASP A 264 -4.38 -7.70 -26.58
CA ASP A 264 -5.56 -8.40 -27.08
C ASP A 264 -6.60 -8.63 -25.97
N THR A 265 -7.78 -8.01 -26.10
CA THR A 265 -8.95 -8.34 -25.27
C THR A 265 -9.75 -9.46 -25.94
N PHE A 266 -9.82 -10.63 -25.29
CA PHE A 266 -10.76 -11.68 -25.68
C PHE A 266 -12.12 -11.40 -25.02
N THR A 267 -13.10 -10.97 -25.81
CA THR A 267 -14.51 -10.81 -25.42
C THR A 267 -15.36 -11.91 -25.99
#